data_AF-A0A2N1D118-F1
#
_entry.id   AF-A0A2N1D118-F1
#
_cell.length_a   1.000
_cell.length_b   1.000
_cell.length_c   1.000
_cell.angle_alpha   90.00
_cell.angle_beta   90.00
_cell.angle_gamma   90.00
#
_symmetry.space_group_name_H-M   'P 1'
#
loop_
_entity.id
_entity.type
_entity.pdbx_description
1 polymer ?
#
loop_
_entity_poly.entity_id
_entity_poly.type
_entity_poly.pdbx_seq_one_letter_code
_entity_poly.pdbx_strand_id
1 'polypeptide(L)'
;MKTISVQGSMGNGFAIEVACGNHRVLIDQPRAAFGTDTGPSPLELVLAALAGCFGTIGRFLAHQRKVELRGMRFEVEADYDPAGLLGRDTSVRPGFEEVRLRVDIDADMTLEQKQEFLAEVERRCPLADNLLRGTRLHSELAG
;
A
#
# COMPACT_ATOMS: atom_id res chain seq x y z
N MET A 1 -4.51 18.24 13.39
CA MET A 1 -5.11 17.36 12.37
C MET A 1 -4.57 17.79 11.01
N LYS A 2 -4.15 16.85 10.16
CA LYS A 2 -3.61 17.13 8.82
C LYS A 2 -4.46 16.41 7.80
N THR A 3 -4.90 17.12 6.77
CA THR A 3 -5.63 16.54 5.64
C THR A 3 -4.65 16.31 4.49
N ILE A 4 -4.73 15.13 3.87
CA ILE A 4 -4.08 14.82 2.59
C ILE A 4 -5.17 14.66 1.54
N SER A 5 -4.91 15.10 0.32
CA SER A 5 -5.85 15.01 -0.79
C SER A 5 -5.11 14.68 -2.09
N VAL A 6 -5.84 14.02 -2.98
CA VAL A 6 -5.43 13.70 -4.35
C VAL A 6 -6.62 14.00 -5.27
N GLN A 7 -6.35 14.25 -6.54
CA GLN A 7 -7.38 14.42 -7.57
C GLN A 7 -7.05 13.50 -8.73
N GLY A 8 -8.06 12.92 -9.38
CA GLY A 8 -7.84 12.01 -10.49
C GLY A 8 -8.91 12.08 -11.55
N SER A 9 -8.56 11.61 -12.73
CA SER A 9 -9.43 11.54 -13.90
C SER A 9 -9.13 10.30 -14.72
N MET A 10 -10.12 9.83 -15.48
CA MET A 10 -9.94 8.74 -16.43
C MET A 10 -9.03 9.17 -17.58
N GLY A 11 -8.06 8.33 -17.90
CA GLY A 11 -7.23 8.40 -19.11
C GLY A 11 -7.78 7.50 -20.22
N ASN A 12 -6.90 7.01 -21.08
CA ASN A 12 -7.27 6.07 -22.14
C ASN A 12 -7.53 4.66 -21.58
N GLY A 13 -8.58 3.98 -22.05
CA GLY A 13 -8.92 2.63 -21.59
C GLY A 13 -9.24 2.59 -20.09
N PHE A 14 -8.51 1.75 -19.34
CA PHE A 14 -8.65 1.60 -17.89
C PHE A 14 -7.61 2.41 -17.10
N ALA A 15 -6.77 3.20 -17.79
CA ALA A 15 -5.79 4.04 -17.13
C ALA A 15 -6.47 5.18 -16.35
N ILE A 16 -6.00 5.42 -15.14
CA ILE A 16 -6.41 6.51 -14.25
C ILE A 16 -5.17 7.33 -13.92
N GLU A 17 -5.25 8.63 -14.13
CA GLU A 17 -4.21 9.57 -13.76
C GLU A 17 -4.58 10.28 -12.47
N VAL A 18 -3.67 10.24 -11.48
CA VAL A 18 -3.89 10.83 -10.16
C VAL A 18 -2.80 11.85 -9.85
N ALA A 19 -3.19 13.08 -9.58
CA ALA A 19 -2.33 14.15 -9.08
C ALA A 19 -2.16 14.04 -7.56
N CYS A 20 -0.91 13.90 -7.12
CA CYS A 20 -0.48 13.75 -5.74
C CYS A 20 0.47 14.89 -5.37
N GLY A 21 -0.07 16.05 -4.99
CA GLY A 21 0.73 17.27 -4.82
C GLY A 21 1.40 17.67 -6.15
N ASN A 22 2.73 17.72 -6.17
CA ASN A 22 3.51 18.04 -7.38
C ASN A 22 3.87 16.80 -8.24
N HIS A 23 3.35 15.62 -7.87
CA HIS A 23 3.63 14.37 -8.56
C HIS A 23 2.37 13.86 -9.28
N ARG A 24 2.58 12.96 -10.24
CA ARG A 24 1.51 12.22 -10.91
C ARG A 24 1.76 10.72 -10.76
N VAL A 25 0.71 9.98 -10.49
CA VAL A 25 0.70 8.51 -10.46
C VAL A 25 -0.23 8.04 -11.57
N LEU A 26 0.28 7.15 -12.42
CA LEU A 26 -0.51 6.45 -13.42
C LEU A 26 -0.87 5.07 -12.85
N ILE A 27 -2.15 4.75 -12.84
CA ILE A 27 -2.71 3.48 -12.40
C ILE A 27 -3.42 2.88 -13.60
N ASP A 28 -3.29 1.58 -13.84
CA ASP A 28 -3.91 0.93 -14.99
C ASP A 28 -4.35 -0.50 -14.62
N GLN A 29 -4.66 -1.32 -15.60
CA GLN A 29 -4.84 -2.76 -15.46
C GLN A 29 -3.90 -3.49 -16.43
N PRO A 30 -3.55 -4.76 -16.14
CA PRO A 30 -2.91 -5.62 -17.12
C PRO A 30 -3.77 -5.76 -18.38
N ARG A 31 -3.15 -6.04 -19.53
CA ARG A 31 -3.87 -6.28 -20.79
C ARG A 31 -4.91 -7.40 -20.71
N ALA A 32 -4.62 -8.44 -19.93
CA ALA A 32 -5.54 -9.54 -19.67
C ALA A 32 -6.82 -9.12 -18.91
N ALA A 33 -6.79 -7.95 -18.27
CA ALA A 33 -7.91 -7.31 -17.59
C ALA A 33 -8.32 -6.00 -18.28
N PHE A 34 -8.23 -5.97 -19.62
CA PHE A 34 -8.66 -4.88 -20.50
C PHE A 34 -7.89 -3.55 -20.40
N GLY A 35 -6.86 -3.47 -19.55
CA GLY A 35 -6.04 -2.27 -19.45
C GLY A 35 -4.96 -2.16 -20.52
N THR A 36 -4.16 -1.11 -20.42
CA THR A 36 -3.08 -0.83 -21.37
C THR A 36 -1.69 -1.20 -20.86
N ASP A 37 -1.60 -1.71 -19.62
CA ASP A 37 -0.36 -2.09 -18.94
C ASP A 37 0.67 -0.93 -18.89
N THR A 38 0.17 0.28 -18.62
CA THR A 38 0.97 1.51 -18.57
C THR A 38 1.37 1.92 -17.15
N GLY A 39 0.77 1.30 -16.14
CA GLY A 39 1.05 1.50 -14.72
C GLY A 39 0.58 0.30 -13.90
N PRO A 40 0.95 0.23 -12.60
CA PRO A 40 0.49 -0.83 -11.73
C PRO A 40 -1.03 -0.81 -11.59
N SER A 41 -1.60 -1.96 -11.25
CA SER A 41 -2.98 -2.04 -10.80
C SER A 41 -3.20 -1.24 -9.51
N PRO A 42 -4.44 -0.79 -9.22
CA PRO A 42 -4.74 -0.15 -7.94
C PRO A 42 -4.33 -1.02 -6.74
N LEU A 43 -4.50 -2.34 -6.84
CA LEU A 43 -4.14 -3.29 -5.78
C LEU A 43 -2.62 -3.34 -5.57
N GLU A 44 -1.84 -3.49 -6.64
CA GLU A 44 -0.38 -3.44 -6.56
C GLU A 44 0.12 -2.10 -6.00
N LEU A 45 -0.53 -0.99 -6.37
CA LEU A 45 -0.16 0.31 -5.84
C LEU A 45 -0.42 0.42 -4.32
N VAL A 46 -1.47 -0.21 -3.79
CA VAL A 46 -1.69 -0.29 -2.34
C VAL A 46 -0.56 -1.08 -1.65
N LEU A 47 -0.14 -2.21 -2.22
CA LEU A 47 0.98 -3.00 -1.68
C LEU A 47 2.31 -2.22 -1.75
N ALA A 48 2.55 -1.51 -2.84
CA ALA A 48 3.70 -0.62 -2.98
C ALA A 48 3.67 0.51 -1.93
N ALA A 49 2.51 1.11 -1.68
CA ALA A 49 2.32 2.12 -0.65
C ALA A 49 2.56 1.55 0.77
N LEU A 50 2.14 0.31 1.04
CA LEU A 50 2.42 -0.39 2.29
C LEU A 50 3.93 -0.59 2.49
N ALA A 51 4.65 -1.11 1.49
CA ALA A 51 6.10 -1.25 1.55
C ALA A 51 6.80 0.10 1.78
N GLY A 52 6.37 1.15 1.05
CA GLY A 52 6.88 2.51 1.23
C GLY A 52 6.62 3.06 2.65
N CYS A 53 5.46 2.76 3.24
CA CYS A 53 5.15 3.10 4.62
C CYS A 53 6.10 2.41 5.60
N PHE A 54 6.31 1.10 5.47
CA PHE A 54 7.23 0.35 6.34
C PHE A 54 8.65 0.90 6.27
N GLY A 55 9.18 1.16 5.07
CA GLY A 55 10.49 1.77 4.90
C GLY A 55 10.58 3.18 5.49
N THR A 56 9.53 3.99 5.35
CA THR A 56 9.47 5.35 5.92
C THR A 56 9.48 5.31 7.45
N ILE A 57 8.64 4.47 8.06
CA ILE A 57 8.59 4.32 9.52
C ILE A 57 9.88 3.71 10.05
N GLY A 58 10.46 2.72 9.36
CA GLY A 58 11.77 2.16 9.69
C GLY A 58 12.85 3.24 9.79
N ARG A 59 12.94 4.14 8.80
CA ARG A 59 13.86 5.28 8.85
C ARG A 59 13.60 6.22 10.04
N PHE A 60 12.33 6.51 10.35
CA PHE A 60 12.01 7.32 11.54
C PHE A 60 12.45 6.64 12.84
N LEU A 61 12.20 5.35 12.99
CA LEU A 61 12.61 4.59 14.18
C LEU A 61 14.12 4.53 14.32
N ALA A 62 14.84 4.23 13.23
CA ALA A 62 16.29 4.21 13.22
C ALA A 62 16.87 5.57 13.65
N HIS A 63 16.33 6.67 13.11
CA HIS A 63 16.72 8.02 13.50
C HIS A 63 16.45 8.31 14.99
N GLN A 64 15.25 8.00 15.49
CA GLN A 64 14.86 8.22 16.88
C GLN A 64 15.71 7.41 17.87
N ARG A 65 16.06 6.17 17.50
CA ARG A 65 16.86 5.25 18.31
C ARG A 65 18.37 5.42 18.11
N LYS A 66 18.80 6.29 17.19
CA LYS A 66 20.20 6.48 16.78
C LYS A 66 20.87 5.18 16.33
N VAL A 67 20.14 4.35 15.61
CA VAL A 67 20.66 3.12 15.00
C VAL A 67 20.97 3.37 13.53
N GLU A 68 22.11 2.86 13.06
CA GLU A 68 22.45 2.86 11.65
C GLU A 68 21.64 1.77 10.91
N LEU A 69 20.58 2.20 10.23
CA LEU A 69 19.81 1.36 9.32
C LEU A 69 20.35 1.54 7.91
N ARG A 70 21.12 0.57 7.44
CA ARG A 70 21.74 0.58 6.10
C ARG A 70 20.72 0.28 5.00
N GLY A 71 19.75 -0.59 5.28
CA GLY A 71 18.73 -0.94 4.29
C GLY A 71 17.56 -1.75 4.83
N MET A 72 16.45 -1.70 4.10
CA MET A 72 15.32 -2.61 4.25
C MET A 72 14.86 -3.09 2.88
N ARG A 73 14.60 -4.38 2.72
CA ARG A 73 13.99 -4.98 1.52
C ARG A 73 12.63 -5.57 1.87
N PHE A 74 11.68 -5.45 0.93
CA PHE A 74 10.29 -5.82 1.15
C PHE A 74 9.81 -6.75 0.04
N GLU A 75 9.15 -7.83 0.40
CA GLU A 75 8.32 -8.65 -0.49
C GLU A 75 6.90 -8.60 0.05
N VAL A 76 5.95 -8.10 -0.74
CA VAL A 76 4.54 -7.96 -0.34
C VAL A 76 3.68 -8.71 -1.33
N GLU A 77 2.82 -9.57 -0.82
CA GLU A 77 1.81 -10.28 -1.60
C GLU A 77 0.46 -10.18 -0.90
N ALA A 78 -0.61 -10.27 -1.66
CA ALA A 78 -1.96 -10.30 -1.13
C ALA A 78 -2.89 -11.11 -2.02
N ASP A 79 -3.78 -11.86 -1.38
CA ASP A 79 -4.80 -12.65 -2.08
C ASP A 79 -6.10 -11.85 -2.18
N TYR A 80 -6.79 -11.98 -3.31
CA TYR A 80 -8.14 -11.48 -3.49
C TYR A 80 -8.88 -12.38 -4.49
N ASP A 81 -10.19 -12.50 -4.33
CA ASP A 81 -11.05 -13.18 -5.30
C ASP A 81 -11.66 -12.16 -6.29
N PRO A 82 -11.33 -12.24 -7.59
CA PRO A 82 -11.90 -11.37 -8.61
C PRO A 82 -13.43 -11.45 -8.73
N ALA A 83 -14.08 -12.50 -8.24
CA ALA A 83 -15.54 -12.62 -8.27
C ALA A 83 -16.25 -11.48 -7.54
N GLY A 84 -15.68 -11.01 -6.41
CA GLY A 84 -16.22 -9.88 -5.66
C GLY A 84 -16.07 -8.55 -6.42
N LEU A 85 -14.86 -8.27 -6.94
CA LEU A 85 -14.58 -7.07 -7.76
C LEU A 85 -15.45 -7.00 -9.02
N LEU A 86 -15.62 -8.14 -9.69
CA LEU A 86 -16.37 -8.22 -10.95
C LEU A 86 -17.89 -8.35 -10.75
N GLY A 87 -18.37 -8.32 -9.50
CA GLY A 87 -19.78 -8.42 -9.16
C GLY A 87 -20.42 -9.76 -9.53
N ARG A 88 -19.62 -10.83 -9.64
CA ARG A 88 -20.08 -12.19 -9.98
C ARG A 88 -20.64 -12.92 -8.77
N ASP A 89 -20.12 -12.62 -7.59
CA ASP A 89 -20.61 -13.12 -6.31
C ASP A 89 -20.53 -11.99 -5.27
N THR A 90 -21.69 -11.56 -4.75
CA THR A 90 -21.78 -10.48 -3.77
C THR A 90 -21.52 -10.92 -2.33
N SER A 91 -21.38 -12.23 -2.08
CA SER A 91 -20.96 -12.77 -0.79
C SER A 91 -19.44 -12.76 -0.61
N VAL A 92 -18.70 -12.70 -1.72
CA VAL A 92 -17.24 -12.59 -1.75
C VAL A 92 -16.82 -11.16 -1.46
N ARG A 93 -15.85 -10.99 -0.54
CA ARG A 93 -15.27 -9.68 -0.24
C ARG A 93 -14.41 -9.20 -1.42
N PRO A 94 -14.61 -7.98 -1.95
CA PRO A 94 -13.82 -7.50 -3.09
C PRO A 94 -12.34 -7.14 -2.79
N GLY A 95 -12.00 -6.89 -1.54
CA GLY A 95 -10.65 -6.49 -1.11
C GLY A 95 -9.78 -7.67 -0.64
N PHE A 96 -8.53 -7.38 -0.24
CA PHE A 96 -7.53 -8.40 0.13
C PHE A 96 -7.95 -9.32 1.27
N GLU A 97 -7.98 -10.63 1.06
CA GLU A 97 -8.27 -11.64 2.10
C GLU A 97 -7.13 -11.75 3.11
N GLU A 98 -5.90 -11.78 2.62
CA GLU A 98 -4.68 -11.81 3.42
C GLU A 98 -3.61 -10.97 2.73
N VAL A 99 -2.81 -10.26 3.52
CA VAL A 99 -1.61 -9.54 3.06
C VAL A 99 -0.42 -10.11 3.83
N ARG A 100 0.61 -10.56 3.11
CA ARG A 100 1.82 -11.14 3.68
C ARG A 100 3.01 -10.27 3.29
N LEU A 101 3.74 -9.80 4.30
CA LEU A 101 4.90 -8.93 4.14
C LEU A 101 6.14 -9.60 4.73
N ARG A 102 7.15 -9.82 3.90
CA ARG A 102 8.49 -10.24 4.35
C ARG A 102 9.44 -9.05 4.29
N VAL A 103 10.19 -8.85 5.37
CA VAL A 103 11.13 -7.74 5.50
C VAL A 103 12.51 -8.27 5.87
N ASP A 104 13.50 -7.88 5.07
CA ASP A 104 14.90 -8.04 5.42
C ASP A 104 15.46 -6.69 5.89
N ILE A 105 16.20 -6.70 7.00
CA ILE A 105 16.71 -5.50 7.67
C ILE A 105 18.23 -5.59 7.77
N ASP A 106 18.93 -4.64 7.14
CA ASP A 106 20.38 -4.48 7.25
C ASP A 106 20.71 -3.40 8.28
N ALA A 107 21.07 -3.83 9.48
CA ALA A 107 21.48 -3.02 10.62
C ALA A 107 22.24 -3.91 11.63
N ASP A 108 23.04 -3.28 12.50
CA ASP A 108 23.78 -3.96 13.58
C ASP A 108 22.86 -4.25 14.77
N MET A 109 21.93 -5.18 14.53
CA MET A 109 20.91 -5.64 15.46
C MET A 109 20.90 -7.17 15.48
N THR A 110 20.65 -7.76 16.65
CA THR A 110 20.33 -9.19 16.74
C THR A 110 19.01 -9.49 16.04
N LEU A 111 18.72 -10.78 15.81
CA LEU A 111 17.46 -11.17 15.18
C LEU A 111 16.26 -10.72 16.02
N GLU A 112 16.34 -10.85 17.34
CA GLU A 112 15.31 -10.45 18.29
C GLU A 112 15.08 -8.93 18.25
N GLN A 113 16.17 -8.15 18.18
CA GLN A 113 16.09 -6.70 18.04
C GLN A 113 15.46 -6.27 16.70
N LYS A 114 15.77 -6.98 15.60
CA LYS A 114 15.14 -6.75 14.30
C LYS A 114 13.66 -7.09 14.32
N GLN A 115 13.26 -8.15 15.00
CA GLN A 115 11.86 -8.54 15.17
C GLN A 115 11.09 -7.49 16.00
N GLU A 116 11.65 -7.03 17.12
CA GLU A 116 11.04 -5.97 17.92
C GLU A 116 10.93 -4.66 17.13
N PHE A 117 11.99 -4.30 16.40
CA PHE A 117 11.99 -3.13 15.52
C PHE A 117 10.89 -3.22 14.46
N LEU A 118 10.77 -4.37 13.77
CA LEU A 118 9.75 -4.60 12.74
C LEU A 118 8.33 -4.54 13.33
N ALA A 119 8.11 -5.13 14.51
CA ALA A 119 6.82 -5.04 15.20
C ALA A 119 6.45 -3.59 15.56
N GLU A 120 7.42 -2.76 15.94
CA GLU A 120 7.15 -1.33 16.12
C GLU A 120 6.89 -0.61 14.79
N VAL A 121 7.60 -0.96 13.71
CA VAL A 121 7.32 -0.42 12.37
C VAL A 121 5.87 -0.68 11.98
N GLU A 122 5.43 -1.93 12.07
CA GLU A 122 4.06 -2.35 11.76
C GLU A 122 3.04 -1.56 12.61
N ARG A 123 3.24 -1.53 13.94
CA ARG A 123 2.36 -0.83 14.88
C ARG A 123 2.25 0.68 14.58
N ARG A 124 3.28 1.30 14.03
CA ARG A 124 3.33 2.74 13.72
C ARG A 124 3.01 3.07 12.27
N CYS A 125 2.87 2.09 11.38
CA CYS A 125 2.58 2.33 9.98
C CYS A 125 1.09 2.64 9.76
N PRO A 126 0.74 3.85 9.27
CA PRO A 126 -0.66 4.18 9.01
C PRO A 126 -1.31 3.28 7.94
N LEU A 127 -0.54 2.76 6.99
CA LEU A 127 -1.07 1.88 5.94
C LEU A 127 -1.37 0.47 6.49
N ALA A 128 -0.58 -0.03 7.44
CA ALA A 128 -0.91 -1.26 8.16
C ALA A 128 -2.21 -1.07 8.95
N ASP A 129 -2.35 0.05 9.67
CA ASP A 129 -3.59 0.36 10.41
C ASP A 129 -4.81 0.45 9.48
N ASN A 130 -4.71 1.19 8.36
CA ASN A 130 -5.80 1.34 7.39
C ASN A 130 -6.23 0.00 6.75
N LEU A 131 -5.33 -0.97 6.60
CA LEU A 131 -5.63 -2.28 6.02
C LEU A 131 -6.18 -3.26 7.07
N LEU A 132 -5.70 -3.19 8.30
CA LEU A 132 -6.08 -4.10 9.38
C LEU A 132 -7.33 -3.63 10.16
N ARG A 133 -7.74 -2.37 9.98
CA ARG A 133 -8.90 -1.79 10.64
C ARG A 133 -9.89 -1.18 9.66
N GLY A 134 -11.17 -1.23 10.01
CA GLY A 134 -12.22 -0.56 9.25
C GLY A 134 -12.11 0.96 9.34
N THR A 135 -11.57 1.59 8.31
CA THR A 135 -11.62 3.05 8.14
C THR A 135 -12.95 3.43 7.49
N ARG A 136 -13.67 4.41 8.06
CA ARG A 136 -14.95 4.86 7.50
C ARG A 136 -14.74 5.56 6.16
N LEU A 137 -15.40 5.05 5.12
CA LEU A 137 -15.49 5.67 3.81
C LEU A 137 -16.86 6.36 3.66
N HIS A 138 -16.84 7.62 3.24
CA HIS A 138 -18.03 8.36 2.81
C HIS A 138 -17.82 8.81 1.38
N SER A 139 -18.76 8.50 0.49
CA SER A 139 -18.72 8.89 -0.92
C SER A 139 -19.99 9.65 -1.28
N GLU A 140 -19.84 10.71 -2.06
CA GLU A 140 -20.93 11.52 -2.60
C GLU A 140 -20.68 11.84 -4.07
N LEU A 141 -21.74 12.16 -4.80
CA LEU A 141 -21.61 12.67 -6.17
C LEU A 141 -21.24 14.15 -6.11
N ALA A 142 -20.26 14.57 -6.92
CA ALA A 142 -20.04 15.99 -7.18
C ALA A 142 -21.20 16.53 -8.02
N GLY A 143 -21.81 17.63 -7.56
CA GLY A 143 -22.88 18.35 -8.27
C GLY A 143 -22.37 19.28 -9.36
#